data_AF-A0A5S3RS89-F1
#
_entry.id   AF-A0A5S3RS89-F1
#
_cell.length_a   1.000
_cell.length_b   1.000
_cell.length_c   1.000
_cell.angle_alpha   90.00
_cell.angle_beta   90.00
_cell.angle_gamma   90.00
#
_symmetry.space_group_name_H-M   'P 1'
#
loop_
_entity.id
_entity.type
_entity.pdbx_description
1 polymer ?
#
loop_
_entity_poly.entity_id
_entity_poly.type
_entity_poly.pdbx_seq_one_letter_code
_entity_poly.pdbx_strand_id
1 'polypeptide(L)' 'MSEIAFLILILSAYILPVVIVLNSKRTKGHEKNGWLIGIIFFSWLALLMYFAIVPKHGHKNKHTKKKVKG' A
#
# COMPACT_ATOMS: atom_id res chain seq x y z
N MET A 1 -17.48 1.46 -16.50
CA MET A 1 -17.31 2.92 -16.28
C MET A 1 -16.90 3.21 -14.84
N SER A 2 -17.51 2.55 -13.86
CA SER A 2 -17.21 2.70 -12.43
C SER A 2 -15.81 2.24 -12.03
N GLU A 3 -15.27 1.14 -12.59
CA GLU A 3 -13.94 0.67 -12.20
C GLU A 3 -12.84 1.66 -12.58
N ILE A 4 -12.93 2.24 -13.77
CA ILE A 4 -11.96 3.24 -14.25
C ILE A 4 -12.03 4.50 -13.36
N ALA A 5 -13.23 4.94 -12.98
CA ALA A 5 -13.40 6.05 -12.05
C ALA A 5 -12.77 5.76 -10.68
N PHE A 6 -12.89 4.53 -10.18
CA PHE A 6 -12.28 4.09 -8.93
C PHE A 6 -10.74 4.09 -9.00
N LEU A 7 -10.17 3.61 -10.10
CA LEU A 7 -8.72 3.62 -10.33
C LEU A 7 -8.18 5.06 -10.41
N ILE A 8 -8.89 5.96 -11.11
CA ILE A 8 -8.52 7.38 -11.18
C ILE A 8 -8.58 8.04 -9.81
N LEU A 9 -9.60 7.72 -9.00
CA LEU A 9 -9.74 8.24 -7.64
C LEU A 9 -8.56 7.80 -6.76
N ILE A 10 -8.21 6.50 -6.79
CA ILE A 10 -7.08 5.95 -6.03
C ILE A 10 -5.77 6.59 -6.48
N LEU A 11 -5.56 6.69 -7.80
CA LEU A 11 -4.36 7.30 -8.36
C LEU A 11 -4.24 8.78 -7.97
N SER A 12 -5.35 9.52 -8.04
CA SER A 12 -5.42 10.92 -7.64
C SER A 12 -5.08 11.08 -6.15
N ALA A 13 -5.73 10.29 -5.28
CA ALA A 13 -5.46 10.30 -3.84
C ALA A 13 -4.00 9.95 -3.50
N TYR A 14 -3.36 9.08 -4.28
CA TYR A 14 -1.95 8.72 -4.13
C TYR A 14 -0.99 9.85 -4.53
N ILE A 15 -1.29 10.57 -5.61
CA ILE A 15 -0.44 11.66 -6.13
C ILE A 15 -0.65 12.96 -5.34
N LEU A 16 -1.84 13.18 -4.78
CA LEU A 16 -2.21 14.38 -4.03
C LEU A 16 -1.22 14.80 -2.93
N PRO A 17 -0.79 13.93 -1.99
CA PRO A 17 0.15 14.32 -0.95
C PRO A 17 1.51 14.74 -1.53
N VAL A 18 1.96 14.09 -2.62
CA VAL A 18 3.20 14.47 -3.31
C VAL A 18 3.09 15.86 -3.90
N VAL A 19 1.97 16.17 -4.58
CA VAL A 19 1.73 17.49 -5.17
C VAL A 19 1.58 18.57 -4.11
N ILE A 20 0.90 18.29 -3.00
CA ILE A 20 0.75 19.23 -1.87
C ILE A 20 2.13 19.58 -1.29
N VAL A 21 2.97 18.59 -1.03
CA VAL A 21 4.33 18.82 -0.52
C VAL A 21 5.18 19.57 -1.54
N LEU A 22 5.08 19.24 -2.83
CA LEU A 22 5.80 19.91 -3.91
C LEU A 22 5.34 21.36 -4.14
N ASN A 23 4.06 21.68 -3.99
CA ASN A 23 3.55 23.04 -4.21
C ASN A 23 3.65 23.91 -2.93
N SER A 24 3.79 23.30 -1.76
CA SER A 24 3.89 24.02 -0.49
C SER A 24 5.08 24.99 -0.46
N LYS A 25 4.78 26.29 -0.31
CA LYS A 25 5.77 27.34 -0.02
C LYS A 25 6.27 27.32 1.43
N ARG A 26 5.66 26.49 2.31
CA ARG A 26 6.03 26.42 3.73
C ARG A 26 7.30 25.60 3.99
N THR A 27 7.64 24.66 3.11
CA THR A 27 8.80 23.76 3.29
C THR A 27 9.89 24.10 2.28
N LYS A 28 11.09 24.48 2.74
CA LYS A 28 12.20 24.90 1.86
C LYS A 28 13.26 23.81 1.74
N GLY A 29 13.77 23.61 0.52
CA GLY A 29 14.94 22.78 0.22
C GLY A 29 14.91 21.39 0.85
N HIS A 30 15.66 21.21 1.94
CA HIS A 30 15.85 19.93 2.63
C HIS A 30 14.60 19.40 3.35
N GLU A 31 13.73 20.28 3.84
CA GLU A 31 12.49 19.86 4.51
C GLU A 31 11.53 19.15 3.56
N LYS A 32 11.55 19.57 2.28
CA LYS A 32 10.75 18.99 1.21
C LYS A 32 11.16 17.55 0.91
N ASN A 33 12.46 17.29 0.91
CA ASN A 33 13.00 15.94 0.77
C ASN A 33 12.62 15.08 1.99
N GLY A 34 12.69 15.63 3.20
CA GLY A 34 12.23 14.92 4.41
C GLY A 34 10.76 14.48 4.32
N TRP A 35 9.88 15.36 3.82
CA TRP A 35 8.47 15.02 3.60
C TRP A 35 8.26 13.99 2.48
N LEU A 36 9.00 14.08 1.37
CA LEU A 36 8.97 13.07 0.31
C LEU A 36 9.40 11.70 0.82
N ILE A 37 10.51 11.63 1.58
CA ILE A 37 10.96 10.41 2.25
C ILE A 37 9.86 9.92 3.21
N GLY A 38 9.25 10.81 4.00
CA GLY A 38 8.19 10.45 4.94
C GLY A 38 6.98 9.80 4.27
N ILE A 39 6.53 10.32 3.13
CA ILE A 39 5.42 9.75 2.35
C ILE A 39 5.78 8.34 1.84
N ILE A 40 6.98 8.17 1.28
CA ILE A 40 7.47 6.88 0.79
C ILE A 40 7.61 5.87 1.94
N PHE A 41 8.13 6.32 3.09
CA PHE A 41 8.33 5.49 4.25
C PHE A 41 7.01 5.00 4.83
N PHE A 42 5.98 5.85 4.88
CA PHE A 42 4.65 5.47 5.36
C PHE A 42 3.98 4.45 4.43
N SER A 43 4.14 4.60 3.11
CA SER A 43 3.68 3.62 2.13
C SER A 43 4.36 2.26 2.29
N TRP A 44 5.69 2.25 2.49
CA TRP A 44 6.44 1.01 2.74
C TRP A 44 6.13 0.41 4.11
N LEU A 45 5.91 1.24 5.14
CA LEU A 45 5.56 0.79 6.49
C LEU A 45 4.28 -0.04 6.47
N ALA A 46 3.27 0.37 5.70
CA ALA A 46 2.05 -0.42 5.53
C ALA A 46 2.33 -1.82 4.95
N LEU A 47 3.28 -1.92 4.01
CA LEU A 47 3.68 -3.18 3.37
C LEU A 47 4.52 -4.05 4.34
N LEU A 48 5.38 -3.45 5.16
CA LEU A 48 6.06 -4.13 6.25
C LEU A 48 5.09 -4.63 7.31
N MET A 49 4.11 -3.83 7.71
CA MET A 49 3.05 -4.25 8.63
C MET A 49 2.24 -5.40 8.05
N TYR A 50 1.93 -5.38 6.76
CA TYR A 50 1.29 -6.52 6.10
C TYR A 50 2.12 -7.79 6.25
N PHE A 51 3.43 -7.75 5.97
CA PHE A 51 4.30 -8.93 6.18
C PHE A 51 4.47 -9.33 7.64
N ALA A 52 4.42 -8.37 8.57
CA ALA A 52 4.54 -8.64 10.00
C ALA A 52 3.25 -9.27 10.59
N ILE A 53 2.08 -8.81 10.15
CA ILE A 53 0.77 -9.23 10.64
C ILE A 53 0.31 -10.50 9.94
N VAL A 54 0.53 -10.60 8.62
CA VAL A 54 0.11 -11.76 7.85
C VAL A 54 1.10 -12.90 8.08
N PRO A 55 0.70 -13.97 8.77
CA PRO A 55 1.58 -15.11 8.97
C PRO A 55 1.86 -15.76 7.61
N LYS A 56 3.13 -16.05 7.32
CA LYS A 56 3.58 -16.81 6.13
C LYS A 56 3.08 -18.28 6.08
N HIS A 57 2.16 -18.66 6.96
CA HIS A 57 1.62 -20.01 6.99
C HIS A 57 0.66 -20.21 5.82
N GLY A 58 1.24 -20.69 4.71
CA GLY A 58 0.51 -21.17 3.56
C GLY A 58 -0.67 -22.02 3.98
N HIS A 59 -1.80 -21.77 3.33
CA HIS A 59 -2.96 -22.63 3.34
C HIS A 59 -2.47 -24.06 3.01
N LYS A 60 -2.36 -24.92 4.03
CA LYS A 60 -2.12 -26.34 3.79
C LYS A 60 -3.43 -26.83 3.18
N ASN A 61 -3.44 -27.04 1.87
CA ASN A 61 -4.56 -27.63 1.13
C ASN A 61 -4.88 -29.02 1.73
N LYS A 62 -5.71 -29.05 2.77
CA LYS A 62 -6.26 -30.28 3.33
C LYS A 62 -7.64 -30.49 2.75
N HIS A 63 -7.75 -31.14 1.58
CA HIS A 63 -8.82 -32.14 1.38
C HIS A 63 -8.72 -33.06 0.14
N THR A 64 -7.52 -33.53 -0.24
CA THR A 64 -7.40 -34.75 -1.06
C THR A 64 -7.47 -36.00 -0.17
N LYS A 65 -8.59 -36.26 0.52
CA LYS A 65 -8.85 -37.52 1.26
C LYS A 65 -10.36 -37.79 1.47
N LYS A 66 -11.21 -37.55 0.46
CA LYS A 66 -12.61 -38.04 0.45
C LYS A 66 -12.90 -38.97 -0.74
N LYS A 67 -11.91 -39.78 -1.10
CA LYS A 67 -12.09 -41.04 -1.84
C LYS A 67 -11.23 -42.06 -1.09
N VAL A 68 -11.72 -43.28 -0.91
CA VAL A 68 -11.11 -44.37 -0.12
C VAL A 68 -11.39 -44.26 1.39
N LYS A 69 -12.65 -44.50 1.77
CA LYS A 69 -13.10 -45.33 2.93
C LYS A 69 -14.57 -45.02 3.21
N GLY A 70 -15.43 -46.01 3.01
CA GLY A 70 -16.87 -45.97 3.24
C GLY A 70 -17.60 -46.53 2.05
#